data_AF-A0A6M3MCB2-F1
#
_entry.id   AF-A0A6M3MCB2-F1
#
_cell.length_a   1.000
_cell.length_b   1.000
_cell.length_c   1.000
_cell.angle_alpha   90.00
_cell.angle_beta   90.00
_cell.angle_gamma   90.00
#
_symmetry.space_group_name_H-M   'P 1'
#
loop_
_entity.id
_entity.type
_entity.pdbx_description
1 polymer ?
#
loop_
_entity_poly.entity_id
_entity_poly.type
_entity_poly.pdbx_seq_one_letter_code
_entity_poly.pdbx_strand_id
1 'polypeptide(L)'
;MSKSLMTLSTALHYAHGFEDKIKPYCEKTLIVGSIRRMERQIGDVELCVIPKYENGFNILNLACSQIKGLVVDGDRLKRFKYDSYDLQIELYITNPAQWGRMVAIRTGSVDFSHGKLAITWNRRGWSGTVDGLRRKSECEKKGKVWKLKPEFKDDYTRCPEFPTEESFFEFLGIEYIEPNKRCWHFKKE
;
A
#
# COMPACT_ATOMS: atom_id res chain seq x y z
N MET A 1 -25.76 2.10 -1.85
CA MET A 1 -25.62 3.56 -1.64
C MET A 1 -24.24 3.96 -2.15
N SER A 2 -24.15 5.06 -2.91
CA SER A 2 -22.87 5.61 -3.36
C SER A 2 -22.06 6.06 -2.14
N LYS A 3 -20.77 5.70 -2.08
CA LYS A 3 -19.86 6.19 -1.05
C LYS A 3 -19.83 7.72 -1.11
N SER A 4 -20.02 8.40 0.02
CA SER A 4 -19.91 9.84 0.12
C SER A 4 -18.44 10.24 -0.04
N LEU A 5 -18.18 11.28 -0.82
CA LEU A 5 -16.83 11.81 -1.02
C LEU A 5 -16.60 12.98 -0.07
N MET A 6 -15.48 12.97 0.64
CA MET A 6 -15.07 14.04 1.54
C MET A 6 -14.08 15.00 0.87
N THR A 7 -13.99 16.23 1.38
CA THR A 7 -12.98 17.18 0.91
C THR A 7 -11.59 16.75 1.36
N LEU A 8 -10.53 17.20 0.67
CA LEU A 8 -9.15 16.97 1.09
C LEU A 8 -8.88 17.43 2.53
N SER A 9 -9.43 18.58 2.94
CA SER A 9 -9.25 19.10 4.30
C SER A 9 -9.89 18.19 5.35
N THR A 10 -11.11 17.70 5.07
CA THR A 10 -11.81 16.75 5.95
C THR A 10 -11.06 15.43 6.03
N ALA A 11 -10.56 14.93 4.90
CA ALA A 11 -9.77 13.70 4.86
C ALA A 11 -8.48 13.82 5.67
N LEU A 12 -7.75 14.93 5.52
CA LEU A 12 -6.52 15.20 6.29
C LEU A 12 -6.78 15.27 7.79
N HIS A 13 -7.90 15.88 8.21
CA HIS A 13 -8.29 15.90 9.61
C HIS A 13 -8.43 14.48 10.18
N TYR A 14 -9.16 13.60 9.48
CA TYR A 14 -9.29 12.20 9.90
C TYR A 14 -7.98 11.42 9.82
N ALA A 15 -7.18 11.66 8.78
CA ALA A 15 -5.90 11.00 8.57
C ALA A 15 -4.92 11.31 9.70
N HIS A 16 -4.74 12.58 10.06
CA HIS A 16 -3.86 12.97 11.16
C HIS A 16 -4.39 12.49 12.51
N GLY A 17 -5.70 12.64 12.78
CA GLY A 17 -6.29 12.14 14.02
C GLY A 17 -6.19 10.62 14.18
N PHE A 18 -6.13 9.86 13.08
CA PHE A 18 -5.84 8.42 13.12
C PHE A 18 -4.34 8.13 13.25
N GLU A 19 -3.50 8.85 12.49
CA GLU A 19 -2.05 8.75 12.55
C GLU A 19 -1.52 8.97 13.97
N ASP A 20 -2.00 10.00 14.67
CA ASP A 20 -1.60 10.32 16.04
C ASP A 20 -1.83 9.16 17.02
N LYS A 21 -2.86 8.34 16.79
CA LYS A 21 -3.16 7.17 17.64
C LYS A 21 -2.19 6.02 17.42
N ILE A 22 -1.67 5.86 16.19
CA ILE A 22 -0.82 4.72 15.83
C ILE A 22 0.66 5.04 15.80
N LYS A 23 1.04 6.32 15.60
CA LYS A 23 2.41 6.82 15.48
C LYS A 23 3.32 6.37 16.64
N PRO A 24 2.87 6.27 17.91
CA PRO A 24 3.72 5.76 18.99
C PRO A 24 4.24 4.32 18.77
N TYR A 25 3.57 3.53 17.93
CA TYR A 25 3.88 2.12 17.64
C TYR A 25 4.56 1.92 16.29
N CYS A 26 4.74 2.99 15.53
CA CYS A 26 5.35 2.98 14.20
C CYS A 26 6.74 3.61 14.27
N GLU A 27 7.69 3.03 13.53
CA GLU A 27 8.94 3.69 13.17
C GLU A 27 8.70 4.74 12.09
N LYS A 28 7.81 4.41 11.14
CA LYS A 28 7.49 5.28 10.01
C LYS A 28 6.00 5.23 9.71
N THR A 29 5.42 6.39 9.41
CA THR A 29 4.05 6.55 8.95
C THR A 29 4.05 7.45 7.71
N LEU A 30 3.10 7.21 6.80
CA LEU A 30 2.87 8.10 5.67
C LEU A 30 1.42 7.96 5.21
N ILE A 31 0.71 9.09 5.12
CA ILE A 31 -0.60 9.17 4.48
C ILE A 31 -0.40 9.01 2.97
N VAL A 32 -1.13 8.07 2.36
CA VAL A 32 -1.03 7.70 0.94
C VAL A 32 -2.38 7.90 0.23
N GLY A 33 -2.65 7.17 -0.84
CA GLY A 33 -3.92 7.26 -1.56
C GLY A 33 -4.15 8.62 -2.22
N SER A 34 -5.43 8.93 -2.45
CA SER A 34 -5.89 10.17 -3.07
C SER A 34 -5.53 11.42 -2.26
N ILE A 35 -5.38 11.31 -0.94
CA ILE A 35 -4.91 12.40 -0.08
C ILE A 35 -3.50 12.83 -0.49
N ARG A 36 -2.58 11.87 -0.62
CA ARG A 36 -1.19 12.14 -1.03
C ARG A 36 -1.08 12.65 -2.47
N ARG A 37 -2.05 12.29 -3.33
CA ARG A 37 -2.16 12.85 -4.69
C ARG A 37 -2.85 14.23 -4.74
N MET A 38 -3.29 14.75 -3.59
CA MET A 38 -4.01 16.03 -3.47
C MET A 38 -5.31 16.08 -4.30
N GLU A 39 -6.03 14.97 -4.39
CA GLU A 39 -7.34 14.96 -5.05
C GLU A 39 -8.37 15.78 -4.25
N ARG A 40 -9.30 16.43 -4.96
CA ARG A 40 -10.32 17.28 -4.32
C ARG A 40 -11.39 16.48 -3.57
N GLN A 41 -11.69 15.28 -4.07
CA GLN A 41 -12.72 14.40 -3.56
C GLN A 41 -12.08 13.08 -3.13
N ILE A 42 -12.21 12.76 -1.85
CA ILE A 42 -11.54 11.64 -1.21
C ILE A 42 -12.60 10.61 -0.80
N GLY A 43 -12.40 9.36 -1.22
CA GLY A 43 -13.27 8.26 -0.82
C GLY A 43 -12.88 7.64 0.51
N ASP A 44 -11.59 7.42 0.74
CA ASP A 44 -11.04 6.78 1.95
C ASP A 44 -9.73 7.43 2.37
N VAL A 45 -9.38 7.18 3.63
CA VAL A 45 -8.08 7.52 4.20
C VAL A 45 -7.20 6.27 4.16
N GLU A 46 -5.99 6.42 3.65
CA GLU A 46 -5.03 5.31 3.56
C GLU A 46 -3.69 5.73 4.17
N LEU A 47 -3.08 4.85 4.97
CA LEU A 47 -1.76 5.05 5.54
C LEU A 47 -0.86 3.84 5.25
N CYS A 48 0.42 4.08 4.97
CA CYS A 48 1.48 3.07 5.01
C CYS A 48 2.28 3.22 6.28
N VAL A 49 2.64 2.11 6.94
CA VAL A 49 3.41 2.13 8.18
C VAL A 49 4.48 1.05 8.23
N ILE A 50 5.55 1.37 8.95
CA ILE A 50 6.56 0.42 9.43
C ILE A 50 6.38 0.33 10.95
N PRO A 51 6.02 -0.83 11.51
CA PRO A 51 5.99 -1.02 12.97
C PRO A 51 7.41 -0.94 13.55
N LYS A 52 7.56 -0.52 14.82
CA LYS A 52 8.87 -0.51 15.49
C LYS A 52 9.48 -1.92 15.58
N TYR A 53 10.81 -2.04 15.47
CA TYR A 53 11.53 -3.33 15.45
C TYR A 53 11.38 -4.17 16.74
N GLU A 54 11.17 -3.53 17.89
CA GLU A 54 10.98 -4.22 19.18
C GLU A 54 9.49 -4.52 19.43
N ASN A 55 9.04 -5.73 19.08
CA ASN A 55 7.65 -6.18 19.22
C ASN A 55 6.59 -5.26 18.59
N GLY A 56 7.00 -4.26 17.79
CA GLY A 56 6.12 -3.17 17.38
C GLY A 56 4.98 -3.63 16.49
N PHE A 57 5.14 -4.75 15.77
CA PHE A 57 4.03 -5.39 15.07
C PHE A 57 2.94 -5.86 16.05
N ASN A 58 3.30 -6.59 17.12
CA ASN A 58 2.35 -7.08 18.12
C ASN A 58 1.70 -5.94 18.90
N ILE A 59 2.49 -4.91 19.25
CA ILE A 59 1.97 -3.75 19.98
C ILE A 59 1.06 -2.91 19.08
N LEU A 60 1.43 -2.66 17.83
CA LEU A 60 0.56 -2.01 16.84
C LEU A 60 -0.73 -2.81 16.64
N ASN A 61 -0.63 -4.14 16.60
CA ASN A 61 -1.77 -5.02 16.48
C ASN A 61 -2.75 -4.83 17.65
N LEU A 62 -2.22 -4.87 18.88
CA LEU A 62 -3.00 -4.63 20.10
C LEU A 62 -3.59 -3.22 20.16
N ALA A 63 -2.83 -2.20 19.79
CA ALA A 63 -3.32 -0.82 19.76
C ALA A 63 -4.47 -0.67 18.75
N CYS A 64 -4.33 -1.28 17.57
CA CYS A 64 -5.37 -1.25 16.55
C CYS A 64 -6.63 -2.02 16.95
N SER A 65 -6.52 -3.14 17.68
CA SER A 65 -7.69 -3.89 18.15
C SER A 65 -8.53 -3.12 19.17
N GLN A 66 -7.93 -2.13 19.84
CA GLN A 66 -8.63 -1.21 20.75
C GLN A 66 -9.29 -0.03 20.04
N ILE A 67 -8.94 0.24 18.78
CA ILE A 67 -9.55 1.31 18.00
C ILE A 67 -10.90 0.84 17.45
N LYS A 68 -11.96 1.59 17.76
CA LYS A 68 -13.32 1.33 17.25
C LYS A 68 -13.33 1.27 15.72
N GLY A 69 -14.23 0.44 15.19
CA GLY A 69 -14.49 0.33 13.75
C GLY A 69 -13.61 -0.67 13.02
N LEU A 70 -12.71 -1.40 13.70
CA LEU A 70 -11.90 -2.45 13.08
C LEU A 70 -12.78 -3.55 12.49
N VAL A 71 -12.69 -3.77 11.18
CA VAL A 71 -13.45 -4.78 10.42
C VAL A 71 -12.57 -5.74 9.63
N VAL A 72 -11.28 -5.40 9.42
CA VAL A 72 -10.28 -6.32 8.88
C VAL A 72 -9.03 -6.20 9.74
N ASP A 73 -8.55 -7.34 10.23
CA ASP A 73 -7.40 -7.42 11.11
C ASP A 73 -6.36 -8.43 10.59
N GLY A 74 -5.69 -8.08 9.49
CA GLY A 74 -4.64 -8.90 8.90
C GLY A 74 -3.25 -8.34 9.14
N ASP A 75 -2.23 -9.17 8.94
CA ASP A 75 -0.83 -8.79 9.18
C ASP A 75 -0.32 -7.68 8.26
N ARG A 76 -0.91 -7.54 7.07
CA ARG A 76 -0.50 -6.55 6.06
C ARG A 76 -1.51 -5.43 5.86
N LEU A 77 -2.75 -5.64 6.31
CA LEU A 77 -3.87 -4.73 6.11
C LEU A 77 -4.75 -4.74 7.35
N LYS A 78 -4.96 -3.55 7.90
CA LYS A 78 -6.08 -3.29 8.81
C LYS A 78 -7.07 -2.35 8.16
N ARG A 79 -8.37 -2.59 8.35
CA ARG A 79 -9.44 -1.73 7.83
C ARG A 79 -10.37 -1.33 8.95
N PHE A 80 -10.66 -0.04 9.02
CA PHE A 80 -11.60 0.55 9.95
C PHE A 80 -12.77 1.16 9.17
N LYS A 81 -13.99 0.94 9.64
CA LYS A 81 -15.23 1.54 9.10
C LYS A 81 -16.00 2.23 10.21
N TYR A 82 -16.40 3.47 9.94
CA TYR A 82 -17.20 4.30 10.83
C TYR A 82 -18.48 4.71 10.10
N ASP A 83 -19.53 3.90 10.23
CA ASP A 83 -20.78 4.06 9.46
C ASP A 83 -21.46 5.40 9.72
N SER A 84 -21.35 5.95 10.93
CA SER A 84 -21.91 7.27 11.30
C SER A 84 -21.32 8.44 10.49
N TYR A 85 -20.16 8.25 9.87
CA TYR A 85 -19.45 9.27 9.09
C TYR A 85 -19.18 8.83 7.64
N ASP A 86 -19.67 7.65 7.23
CA ASP A 86 -19.31 6.99 5.96
C ASP A 86 -17.79 7.00 5.69
N LEU A 87 -17.00 6.80 6.75
CA LEU A 87 -15.54 6.90 6.73
C LEU A 87 -14.92 5.51 6.75
N GLN A 88 -14.01 5.27 5.79
CA GLN A 88 -13.15 4.10 5.77
C GLN A 88 -11.69 4.54 5.91
N ILE A 89 -10.96 3.87 6.81
CA ILE A 89 -9.52 4.04 7.00
C ILE A 89 -8.83 2.70 6.76
N GLU A 90 -7.79 2.68 5.94
CA GLU A 90 -6.96 1.51 5.69
C GLU A 90 -5.51 1.74 6.10
N LEU A 91 -4.97 0.76 6.83
CA LEU A 91 -3.59 0.75 7.31
C LEU A 91 -2.82 -0.37 6.62
N TYR A 92 -1.84 0.01 5.80
CA TYR A 92 -0.95 -0.88 5.08
C TYR A 92 0.35 -1.06 5.86
N ILE A 93 0.56 -2.26 6.37
CA ILE A 93 1.73 -2.59 7.19
C ILE A 93 2.81 -3.19 6.29
N THR A 94 4.01 -2.63 6.37
CA THR A 94 5.16 -3.09 5.59
C THR A 94 6.44 -3.07 6.42
N ASN A 95 7.56 -3.37 5.78
CA ASN A 95 8.88 -3.36 6.37
C ASN A 95 9.79 -2.37 5.63
N PRO A 96 10.95 -2.00 6.20
CA PRO A 96 11.87 -1.03 5.60
C PRO A 96 12.30 -1.42 4.19
N ALA A 97 12.62 -2.70 3.97
CA ALA A 97 13.04 -3.22 2.67
C ALA A 97 11.96 -3.15 1.59
N GLN A 98 10.68 -2.92 1.93
CA GLN A 98 9.58 -2.85 0.97
C GLN A 98 8.84 -1.51 1.00
N TRP A 99 9.34 -0.55 1.79
CA TRP A 99 8.71 0.75 2.01
C TRP A 99 8.38 1.47 0.70
N GLY A 100 9.37 1.66 -0.16
CA GLY A 100 9.25 2.35 -1.43
C GLY A 100 8.23 1.74 -2.37
N ARG A 101 8.25 0.41 -2.51
CA ARG A 101 7.27 -0.31 -3.32
C ARG A 101 5.86 -0.16 -2.77
N MET A 102 5.68 -0.30 -1.45
CA MET A 102 4.37 -0.17 -0.82
C MET A 102 3.82 1.24 -1.01
N VAL A 103 4.61 2.27 -0.71
CA VAL A 103 4.20 3.66 -0.86
C VAL A 103 3.88 3.98 -2.33
N ALA A 104 4.70 3.56 -3.29
CA ALA A 104 4.44 3.80 -4.70
C ALA A 104 3.10 3.20 -5.15
N ILE A 105 2.83 1.94 -4.78
CA ILE A 105 1.60 1.23 -5.13
C ILE A 105 0.37 1.84 -4.43
N ARG A 106 0.46 2.12 -3.13
CA ARG A 106 -0.67 2.64 -2.32
C ARG A 106 -0.91 4.13 -2.52
N THR A 107 0.07 4.87 -3.03
CA THR A 107 -0.17 6.25 -3.48
C THR A 107 -1.08 6.27 -4.71
N GLY A 108 -1.11 5.22 -5.52
CA GLY A 108 -2.02 5.12 -6.67
C GLY A 108 -1.79 6.21 -7.72
N SER A 109 -2.76 6.51 -8.59
CA SER A 109 -4.11 5.90 -8.70
C SER A 109 -4.09 4.41 -9.05
N VAL A 110 -5.23 3.72 -9.02
CA VAL A 110 -5.34 2.32 -9.51
C VAL A 110 -4.79 2.20 -10.93
N ASP A 111 -5.12 3.16 -11.79
CA ASP A 111 -4.64 3.19 -13.17
C ASP A 111 -3.13 3.39 -13.21
N PHE A 112 -2.56 4.31 -12.44
CA PHE A 112 -1.11 4.45 -12.35
C PHE A 112 -0.43 3.16 -11.84
N SER A 113 -0.91 2.60 -10.73
CA SER A 113 -0.32 1.41 -10.10
C SER A 113 -0.40 0.18 -11.00
N HIS A 114 -1.53 -0.04 -11.67
CA HIS A 114 -1.67 -1.17 -12.59
C HIS A 114 -1.01 -0.89 -13.95
N GLY A 115 -1.34 0.22 -14.59
CA GLY A 115 -0.94 0.52 -15.96
C GLY A 115 0.49 0.98 -16.13
N LYS A 116 1.10 1.59 -15.10
CA LYS A 116 2.52 1.95 -15.11
C LYS A 116 3.35 0.95 -14.33
N LEU A 117 3.15 0.87 -13.01
CA LEU A 117 4.06 0.10 -12.16
C LEU A 117 3.94 -1.39 -12.47
N ALA A 118 2.71 -1.94 -12.45
CA ALA A 118 2.51 -3.37 -12.58
C ALA A 118 2.87 -3.94 -13.94
N ILE A 119 2.47 -3.24 -15.00
CA ILE A 119 2.87 -3.59 -16.37
C ILE A 119 4.39 -3.51 -16.51
N THR A 120 5.06 -2.50 -15.94
CA THR A 120 6.52 -2.34 -16.07
C THR A 120 7.27 -3.50 -15.42
N TRP A 121 7.00 -3.84 -14.16
CA TRP A 121 7.69 -4.99 -13.55
C TRP A 121 7.34 -6.31 -14.27
N ASN A 122 6.11 -6.45 -14.79
CA ASN A 122 5.74 -7.65 -15.53
C ASN A 122 6.53 -7.83 -16.81
N ARG A 123 6.72 -6.75 -17.58
CA ARG A 123 7.55 -6.72 -18.79
C ARG A 123 9.02 -7.02 -18.48
N ARG A 124 9.48 -6.67 -17.28
CA ARG A 124 10.84 -6.97 -16.80
C ARG A 124 10.98 -8.37 -16.18
N GLY A 125 9.99 -9.24 -16.36
CA GLY A 125 10.05 -10.64 -15.91
C GLY A 125 9.76 -10.83 -14.43
N TRP A 126 9.06 -9.90 -13.78
CA TRP A 126 8.64 -10.00 -12.39
C TRP A 126 7.13 -10.20 -12.25
N SER A 127 6.71 -10.83 -11.15
CA SER A 127 5.33 -10.94 -10.74
C SER A 127 5.15 -10.46 -9.31
N GLY A 128 4.06 -9.73 -9.05
CA GLY A 128 3.65 -9.40 -7.69
C GLY A 128 3.03 -10.61 -7.02
N THR A 129 3.58 -10.98 -5.87
CA THR A 129 3.06 -12.02 -4.97
C THR A 129 2.71 -11.39 -3.62
N VAL A 130 2.19 -12.21 -2.71
CA VAL A 130 1.95 -11.78 -1.33
C VAL A 130 3.26 -11.34 -0.66
N ASP A 131 4.40 -11.96 -1.00
CA ASP A 131 5.72 -11.70 -0.40
C ASP A 131 6.58 -10.71 -1.19
N GLY A 132 5.92 -9.85 -1.98
CA GLY A 132 6.58 -8.84 -2.81
C GLY A 132 6.81 -9.29 -4.25
N LEU A 133 7.85 -8.77 -4.89
CA LEU A 133 8.18 -9.17 -6.26
C LEU A 133 8.95 -10.50 -6.25
N ARG A 134 8.66 -11.33 -7.24
CA ARG A 134 9.38 -12.58 -7.55
C ARG A 134 9.61 -12.70 -9.04
N ARG A 135 10.61 -13.49 -9.46
CA ARG A 135 10.81 -13.76 -10.88
C ARG A 135 9.62 -14.53 -11.41
N LYS A 136 9.11 -14.08 -12.56
CA LYS A 136 7.98 -14.71 -13.24
C LYS A 136 8.29 -16.14 -13.66
N SER A 137 9.55 -16.44 -13.98
CA SER A 137 10.04 -17.80 -14.29
C SER A 137 9.94 -18.77 -13.12
N GLU A 138 10.07 -18.27 -11.89
CA GLU A 138 10.01 -19.03 -10.63
C GLU A 138 8.57 -19.16 -10.11
N CYS A 139 7.61 -18.49 -10.74
CA CYS A 139 6.23 -18.45 -10.29
C CYS A 139 5.27 -19.07 -11.30
N GLU A 140 4.13 -19.54 -10.79
CA GLU A 140 2.97 -19.95 -11.57
C GLU A 140 1.75 -19.09 -11.19
N LYS A 141 0.89 -18.82 -12.17
CA LYS A 141 -0.33 -18.05 -11.96
C LYS A 141 -1.47 -19.01 -11.58
N LYS A 142 -1.98 -18.91 -10.35
CA LYS A 142 -3.17 -19.64 -9.88
C LYS A 142 -4.34 -18.68 -9.72
N GLY A 143 -5.21 -18.64 -10.71
CA GLY A 143 -6.32 -17.69 -10.76
C GLY A 143 -5.82 -16.25 -10.82
N LYS A 144 -6.13 -15.45 -9.78
CA LYS A 144 -5.74 -14.04 -9.68
C LYS A 144 -4.40 -13.81 -8.97
N VAL A 145 -3.76 -14.87 -8.43
CA VAL A 145 -2.52 -14.76 -7.65
C VAL A 145 -1.36 -15.46 -8.34
N TRP A 146 -0.17 -14.90 -8.19
CA TRP A 146 1.09 -15.57 -8.52
C TRP A 146 1.63 -16.27 -7.27
N LYS A 147 2.04 -17.52 -7.42
CA LYS A 147 2.65 -18.32 -6.35
C LYS A 147 4.00 -18.85 -6.82
N LEU A 148 4.95 -18.94 -5.90
CA LEU A 148 6.23 -19.61 -6.15
C LEU A 148 5.96 -21.07 -6.52
N LYS A 149 6.63 -21.58 -7.55
CA LYS A 149 6.49 -22.99 -7.92
C LYS A 149 7.23 -23.86 -6.89
N PRO A 150 6.75 -25.09 -6.61
CA PRO A 150 7.32 -25.94 -5.58
C PRO A 150 8.83 -26.19 -5.74
N GLU A 151 9.33 -26.29 -6.97
CA GLU A 151 10.75 -26.57 -7.26
C GLU A 151 11.70 -25.43 -6.86
N PHE A 152 11.18 -24.20 -6.70
CA PHE A 152 11.96 -23.03 -6.26
C PHE A 152 11.77 -22.72 -4.78
N LYS A 153 11.10 -23.58 -3.99
CA LYS A 153 10.76 -23.28 -2.59
C LYS A 153 11.99 -22.94 -1.73
N ASP A 154 13.12 -23.60 -1.98
CA ASP A 154 14.33 -23.48 -1.18
C ASP A 154 15.44 -22.68 -1.89
N ASP A 155 15.33 -22.48 -3.20
CA ASP A 155 16.25 -21.70 -4.03
C ASP A 155 15.47 -20.79 -4.97
N TYR A 156 15.23 -19.55 -4.53
CA TYR A 156 14.50 -18.55 -5.28
C TYR A 156 15.16 -17.18 -5.21
N THR A 157 14.95 -16.38 -6.25
CA THR A 157 15.35 -14.97 -6.26
C THR A 157 14.55 -14.21 -5.19
N ARG A 158 15.25 -13.69 -4.17
CA ARG A 158 14.65 -12.82 -3.15
C ARG A 158 14.11 -11.54 -3.78
N CYS A 159 13.05 -10.98 -3.18
CA CYS A 159 12.59 -9.66 -3.59
C CYS A 159 13.71 -8.64 -3.41
N PRO A 160 14.02 -7.81 -4.42
CA PRO A 160 14.90 -6.67 -4.22
C PRO A 160 14.36 -5.74 -3.14
N GLU A 161 15.27 -5.01 -2.49
CA GLU A 161 14.93 -4.07 -1.45
C GLU A 161 14.67 -2.68 -2.03
N PHE A 162 13.65 -2.01 -1.50
CA PHE A 162 13.16 -0.72 -1.92
C PHE A 162 12.98 0.18 -0.69
N PRO A 163 14.05 0.67 -0.05
CA PRO A 163 13.95 1.50 1.14
C PRO A 163 13.26 2.85 0.88
N THR A 164 13.26 3.32 -0.37
CA THR A 164 12.61 4.58 -0.79
C THR A 164 11.79 4.36 -2.06
N GLU A 165 10.81 5.24 -2.34
CA GLU A 165 10.09 5.14 -3.61
C GLU A 165 11.04 5.26 -4.80
N GLU A 166 12.01 6.18 -4.73
CA GLU A 166 13.00 6.41 -5.78
C GLU A 166 13.75 5.13 -6.13
N SER A 167 14.20 4.35 -5.14
CA SER A 167 14.85 3.05 -5.38
C SER A 167 13.94 2.04 -6.08
N PHE A 168 12.63 2.11 -5.84
CA PHE A 168 11.66 1.27 -6.56
C PHE A 168 11.48 1.73 -8.01
N PHE A 169 11.40 3.04 -8.24
CA PHE A 169 11.29 3.59 -9.60
C PHE A 169 12.57 3.33 -10.43
N GLU A 170 13.75 3.45 -9.81
CA GLU A 170 15.04 3.10 -10.41
C GLU A 170 15.09 1.62 -10.81
N PHE A 171 14.68 0.73 -9.91
CA PHE A 171 14.54 -0.70 -10.22
C PHE A 171 13.59 -0.95 -11.40
N LEU A 172 12.49 -0.20 -11.47
CA LEU A 172 11.56 -0.24 -12.60
C LEU A 172 12.10 0.44 -13.86
N GLY A 173 13.20 1.19 -13.79
CA GLY A 173 13.86 1.86 -14.91
C GLY A 173 12.97 2.92 -15.53
N ILE A 174 12.19 3.59 -14.70
CA ILE A 174 11.29 4.67 -15.08
C ILE A 174 11.60 5.89 -14.21
N GLU A 175 11.38 7.07 -14.77
CA GLU A 175 11.52 8.33 -14.02
C GLU A 175 10.56 8.36 -12.83
N TYR A 176 11.03 8.92 -11.71
CA TYR A 176 10.17 9.18 -10.55
C TYR A 176 9.05 10.15 -10.92
N ILE A 177 7.82 9.75 -10.63
CA ILE A 177 6.63 10.56 -10.91
C ILE A 177 6.09 11.07 -9.58
N GLU A 178 6.02 12.40 -9.42
CA GLU A 178 5.46 13.03 -8.22
C GLU A 178 4.04 12.53 -7.91
N PRO A 179 3.64 12.34 -6.63
CA PRO A 179 2.33 11.82 -6.25
C PRO A 179 1.14 12.51 -6.92
N ASN A 180 1.14 13.85 -6.97
CA ASN A 180 0.07 14.64 -7.59
C ASN A 180 -0.03 14.50 -9.12
N LYS A 181 0.99 13.92 -9.77
CA LYS A 181 1.00 13.60 -11.21
C LYS A 181 0.50 12.17 -11.49
N ARG A 182 0.10 11.42 -10.47
CA ARG A 182 -0.36 10.02 -10.59
C ARG A 182 -1.89 9.86 -10.64
N CYS A 183 -2.64 10.93 -10.83
CA CYS A 183 -4.12 10.94 -10.96
C CYS A 183 -4.56 10.47 -12.36
N TRP A 184 -4.16 9.27 -12.76
CA TRP A 184 -4.39 8.73 -14.09
C TRP A 184 -5.80 8.15 -14.20
N HIS A 185 -6.39 8.32 -15.38
CA HIS A 185 -7.69 7.77 -15.77
C HIS A 185 -7.53 7.18 -17.16
N PHE A 186 -7.42 5.86 -17.28
CA PHE A 186 -7.46 5.23 -18.60
C PHE A 186 -8.90 5.23 -19.10
N LYS A 187 -9.08 5.63 -20.37
CA LYS A 187 -10.36 5.38 -21.04
C LYS A 187 -10.53 3.87 -21.11
N LYS A 188 -11.62 3.36 -20.54
CA LYS A 188 -12.05 1.99 -20.80
C LYS A 188 -12.54 1.97 -22.25
N GLU A 189 -11.77 1.34 -23.12
CA GLU A 189 -12.24 0.90 -24.44
C GLU A 189 -13.30 -0.19 -24.27
#